data_AF-A0A5M9QRZ7-F1
#
_entry.id   AF-A0A5M9QRZ7-F1
#
_cell.length_a   1.000
_cell.length_b   1.000
_cell.length_c   1.000
_cell.angle_alpha   90.00
_cell.angle_beta   90.00
_cell.angle_gamma   90.00
#
_symmetry.space_group_name_H-M   'P 1'
#
loop_
_entity.id
_entity.type
_entity.pdbx_description
1 polymer ?
#
loop_
_entity_poly.entity_id
_entity_poly.type
_entity_poly.pdbx_seq_one_letter_code
_entity_poly.pdbx_strand_id
1 'polypeptide(L)'
;MEWGMTIDLLTHTNKTYTMTEIAKELNLKSAVELNNKLCELKIQYKSNGTWVMYSKYSNRGFELIKQEVLDNGRVIYHRKITQIGREFILNLIQGAGK
;
A
#
# COMPACT_ATOMS: atom_id res chain seq x y z
N MET A 1 10.66 11.75 -33.35
CA MET A 1 9.23 11.54 -33.01
C MET A 1 9.15 10.29 -32.13
N GLU A 2 9.56 10.37 -30.86
CA GLU A 2 8.75 10.75 -29.68
C GLU A 2 7.54 9.84 -29.37
N TRP A 3 7.46 8.65 -29.98
CA TRP A 3 6.38 7.70 -29.68
C TRP A 3 6.59 6.87 -28.39
N GLY A 4 7.73 7.01 -27.71
CA GLY A 4 8.01 6.30 -26.45
C GLY A 4 7.78 7.10 -25.17
N MET A 5 7.74 8.43 -25.24
CA MET A 5 7.67 9.29 -24.04
C MET A 5 6.25 9.68 -23.64
N THR A 6 5.26 9.58 -24.53
CA THR A 6 3.87 10.01 -24.26
C THR A 6 3.01 8.95 -23.57
N ILE A 7 3.31 7.65 -23.70
CA ILE A 7 2.58 6.61 -22.95
C ILE A 7 2.92 6.67 -21.45
N ASP A 8 4.17 6.94 -21.10
CA ASP A 8 4.57 7.13 -19.70
C ASP A 8 3.95 8.38 -19.08
N LEU A 9 3.68 9.44 -19.88
CA LEU A 9 3.11 10.70 -19.38
C LEU A 9 1.57 10.69 -19.23
N LEU A 10 0.86 9.82 -19.96
CA LEU A 10 -0.62 9.75 -19.91
C LEU A 10 -1.16 8.76 -18.88
N THR A 11 -0.32 7.90 -18.31
CA THR A 11 -0.74 7.08 -17.18
C THR A 11 -0.58 7.87 -15.89
N HIS A 12 -1.56 8.72 -15.58
CA HIS A 12 -1.89 9.00 -14.18
C HIS A 12 -2.26 7.64 -13.55
N THR A 13 -1.25 6.86 -13.16
CA THR A 13 -1.51 5.57 -12.52
C THR A 13 -2.00 5.87 -11.11
N ASN A 14 -3.30 6.11 -10.97
CA ASN A 14 -4.06 5.90 -9.72
C ASN A 14 -4.09 4.41 -9.35
N LYS A 15 -3.04 3.66 -9.71
CA LYS A 15 -2.88 2.27 -9.38
C LYS A 15 -2.57 2.21 -7.90
N THR A 16 -3.45 1.53 -7.19
CA THR A 16 -3.28 1.25 -5.79
C THR A 16 -3.05 -0.24 -5.60
N TYR A 17 -2.28 -0.58 -4.57
CA TYR A 17 -1.86 -1.93 -4.28
C TYR A 17 -2.52 -2.43 -3.00
N THR A 18 -2.79 -3.72 -2.96
CA THR A 18 -3.12 -4.44 -1.75
C THR A 18 -1.84 -4.87 -1.03
N MET A 19 -1.94 -5.07 0.28
CA MET A 19 -0.83 -5.64 1.05
C MET A 19 -0.44 -7.05 0.56
N THR A 20 -1.39 -7.80 -0.02
CA THR A 20 -1.10 -9.12 -0.59
C THR A 20 -0.23 -9.04 -1.83
N GLU A 21 -0.48 -8.08 -2.72
CA GLU A 21 0.37 -7.86 -3.90
C GLU A 21 1.79 -7.50 -3.48
N ILE A 22 1.94 -6.53 -2.56
CA ILE A 22 3.26 -6.10 -2.08
C ILE A 22 3.98 -7.24 -1.35
N ALA A 23 3.27 -8.04 -0.55
CA ALA A 23 3.85 -9.21 0.12
C ALA A 23 4.41 -10.22 -0.89
N LYS A 24 3.69 -10.50 -1.98
CA LYS A 24 4.15 -11.41 -3.04
C LYS A 24 5.38 -10.88 -3.76
N GLU A 25 5.45 -9.58 -4.04
CA GLU A 25 6.64 -8.95 -4.61
C GLU A 25 7.87 -9.05 -3.70
N LEU A 26 7.65 -9.12 -2.38
CA LEU A 26 8.68 -9.36 -1.37
C LEU A 26 8.97 -10.85 -1.12
N ASN A 27 8.36 -11.76 -1.88
CA ASN A 27 8.42 -13.21 -1.67
C ASN A 27 7.96 -13.66 -0.26
N LEU A 28 7.04 -12.90 0.36
CA LEU A 28 6.42 -13.26 1.63
C LEU A 28 5.19 -14.14 1.42
N LYS A 29 4.86 -14.96 2.42
CA LYS A 29 3.77 -15.95 2.33
C LYS A 29 2.39 -15.31 2.31
N SER A 30 2.24 -14.13 2.92
CA SER A 30 0.94 -13.46 3.04
C SER A 30 1.06 -11.98 3.38
N ALA A 31 -0.04 -11.25 3.18
CA ALA A 31 -0.21 -9.91 3.72
C ALA A 31 -0.07 -9.88 5.25
N VAL A 32 -0.46 -10.95 5.96
CA VAL A 32 -0.35 -11.03 7.43
C VAL A 32 1.12 -10.96 7.84
N GLU A 33 1.99 -11.71 7.16
CA GLU A 33 3.43 -11.69 7.41
C GLU A 33 4.03 -10.30 7.17
N LEU A 34 3.70 -9.66 6.05
CA LEU A 34 4.15 -8.30 5.77
C LEU A 34 3.65 -7.30 6.83
N ASN A 35 2.37 -7.38 7.20
CA ASN A 35 1.78 -6.49 8.17
C ASN A 35 2.44 -6.61 9.56
N ASN A 36 2.78 -7.83 9.97
CA ASN A 36 3.47 -8.08 11.23
C ASN A 36 4.90 -7.49 11.20
N LYS A 37 5.65 -7.70 10.11
CA LYS A 37 6.98 -7.07 9.94
C LYS A 37 6.92 -5.55 10.02
N LEU A 38 5.97 -4.92 9.33
CA LEU A 38 5.77 -3.47 9.39
C LEU A 38 5.34 -2.99 10.79
N CYS A 39 4.64 -3.83 11.55
CA CYS A 39 4.29 -3.55 12.95
C CYS A 39 5.51 -3.57 13.87
N GLU A 40 6.39 -4.57 13.70
CA GLU A 40 7.66 -4.68 14.42
C GLU A 40 8.55 -3.46 14.14
N LEU A 41 8.61 -3.01 12.89
CA LEU A 41 9.34 -1.81 12.45
C LEU A 41 8.66 -0.47 12.85
N LYS A 42 7.55 -0.52 13.60
CA LYS A 42 6.79 0.66 14.04
C LYS A 42 6.36 1.57 12.88
N ILE A 43 5.96 0.95 11.76
CA ILE A 43 5.37 1.64 10.59
C ILE A 43 3.86 1.73 10.69
N GLN A 44 3.24 0.66 11.17
CA GLN A 44 1.80 0.55 11.32
C GLN A 44 1.43 -0.23 12.58
N TYR A 45 0.16 -0.21 12.93
CA TYR A 45 -0.41 -0.96 14.04
C TYR A 45 -1.81 -1.46 13.67
N LYS A 46 -2.31 -2.45 14.39
CA LYS A 46 -3.66 -3.00 14.18
C LYS A 46 -4.66 -2.31 15.11
N SER A 47 -5.74 -1.78 14.53
CA SER A 47 -6.84 -1.15 15.26
C SER A 47 -8.18 -1.57 14.65
N ASN A 48 -9.10 -2.08 15.47
CA ASN A 48 -10.44 -2.53 15.05
C ASN A 48 -10.42 -3.41 13.78
N GLY A 49 -9.53 -4.40 13.76
CA GLY A 49 -9.38 -5.33 12.62
C GLY A 49 -8.66 -4.77 11.40
N THR A 50 -8.28 -3.49 11.39
CA THR A 50 -7.63 -2.82 10.26
C THR A 50 -6.18 -2.44 10.59
N TRP A 51 -5.29 -2.50 9.61
CA TRP A 51 -3.92 -2.00 9.74
C TRP A 51 -3.90 -0.51 9.39
N VAL A 52 -3.29 0.30 10.26
CA VAL A 52 -3.25 1.76 10.16
C VAL A 52 -1.81 2.22 10.37
N MET A 53 -1.33 3.13 9.53
CA MET A 53 0.00 3.71 9.69
C MET A 53 0.08 4.59 10.95
N TYR A 54 1.26 4.64 11.58
CA TYR A 54 1.49 5.62 12.65
C TYR A 54 1.42 7.06 12.09
N SER A 55 1.06 8.01 12.95
CA SER A 55 0.89 9.43 12.60
C SER A 55 2.08 10.02 11.83
N LYS A 56 3.32 9.64 12.18
CA LYS A 56 4.55 10.07 11.48
C LYS A 56 4.62 9.69 9.99
N TYR A 57 3.78 8.74 9.55
CA TYR A 57 3.68 8.28 8.16
C TYR A 57 2.33 8.60 7.49
N SER A 58 1.29 8.92 8.28
CA SER A 58 -0.09 9.06 7.81
C SER A 58 -0.32 10.18 6.78
N ASN A 59 0.50 11.23 6.78
CA ASN A 59 0.38 12.38 5.85
C ASN A 59 1.40 12.36 4.71
N ARG A 60 1.99 11.19 4.41
CA ARG A 60 3.01 11.05 3.35
C ARG A 60 2.44 10.57 2.02
N GLY A 61 1.12 10.42 1.90
CA GLY A 61 0.45 9.92 0.70
C GLY A 61 0.68 8.43 0.42
N PHE A 62 1.13 7.65 1.42
CA PHE A 62 1.41 6.22 1.26
C PHE A 62 0.16 5.35 1.15
N GLU A 63 -0.97 5.85 1.62
CA GLU A 63 -2.23 5.12 1.67
C GLU A 63 -3.39 5.97 1.14
N LEU A 64 -4.37 5.29 0.55
CA LEU A 64 -5.63 5.86 0.10
C LEU A 64 -6.77 5.05 0.68
N ILE A 65 -7.84 5.75 1.04
CA ILE A 65 -9.09 5.13 1.45
C ILE A 65 -10.06 5.22 0.28
N LYS A 66 -10.46 4.05 -0.24
CA LYS A 66 -11.47 3.94 -1.28
C LYS A 66 -12.79 3.50 -0.66
N GLN A 67 -13.83 4.29 -0.86
CA GLN A 67 -15.18 3.92 -0.48
C GLN A 67 -15.82 3.05 -1.58
N GLU A 68 -16.57 2.04 -1.17
CA GLU A 68 -17.43 1.24 -2.03
C GLU A 68 -18.81 1.13 -1.39
N VAL A 69 -19.86 1.31 -2.18
CA VAL A 69 -21.24 1.11 -1.76
C VAL A 69 -21.69 -0.23 -2.32
N LEU A 70 -22.00 -1.16 -1.44
CA LEU A 70 -22.50 -2.48 -1.81
C LEU A 70 -23.96 -2.40 -2.28
N ASP A 71 -24.42 -3.40 -3.01
CA ASP A 71 -25.78 -3.45 -3.58
C ASP A 71 -26.90 -3.33 -2.53
N ASN A 72 -26.61 -3.72 -1.28
CA ASN A 72 -27.53 -3.59 -0.14
C ASN A 72 -27.45 -2.22 0.57
N GLY A 73 -26.79 -1.24 -0.03
CA GLY A 73 -26.61 0.11 0.51
C GLY A 73 -25.54 0.24 1.61
N ARG A 74 -24.88 -0.86 2.01
CA ARG A 74 -23.79 -0.79 3.01
C ARG A 74 -22.55 -0.16 2.38
N VAL A 75 -21.94 0.77 3.13
CA VAL A 75 -20.68 1.41 2.74
C VAL A 75 -19.51 0.65 3.36
N ILE A 76 -18.53 0.29 2.55
CA ILE A 76 -17.26 -0.30 2.98
C ILE A 76 -16.08 0.58 2.59
N TYR A 77 -15.07 0.62 3.44
CA TYR A 77 -13.85 1.39 3.22
C TYR A 77 -12.67 0.46 3.03
N HIS A 78 -12.04 0.55 1.86
CA HIS A 78 -10.82 -0.18 1.54
C HIS A 78 -9.62 0.72 1.73
N ARG A 79 -8.69 0.31 2.59
CA ARG A 79 -7.36 0.92 2.63
C ARG A 79 -6.49 0.28 1.56
N LYS A 80 -5.94 1.11 0.67
CA LYS A 80 -5.03 0.69 -0.40
C LYS A 80 -3.72 1.45 -0.27
N ILE A 81 -2.65 0.87 -0.77
CA ILE A 81 -1.31 1.46 -0.78
C ILE A 81 -1.09 2.16 -2.12
N THR A 82 -0.56 3.38 -2.10
CA THR A 82 -0.22 4.11 -3.33
C THR A 82 1.08 3.58 -3.93
N GLN A 83 1.43 4.00 -5.15
CA GLN A 83 2.73 3.69 -5.73
C GLN A 83 3.89 4.10 -4.81
N ILE A 84 3.85 5.32 -4.26
CA ILE A 84 4.89 5.83 -3.34
C ILE A 84 4.92 5.06 -2.01
N GLY A 85 3.76 4.62 -1.52
CA GLY A 85 3.68 3.76 -0.33
C GLY A 85 4.26 2.37 -0.59
N ARG A 86 4.02 1.81 -1.78
CA ARG A 86 4.61 0.54 -2.21
C ARG A 86 6.14 0.65 -2.26
N GLU A 87 6.67 1.66 -2.94
CA GLU A 87 8.12 1.88 -3.03
C GLU A 87 8.76 2.04 -1.64
N PHE A 88 8.12 2.80 -0.76
CA PHE A 88 8.55 2.93 0.63
C PHE A 88 8.64 1.57 1.34
N ILE A 89 7.59 0.75 1.25
CA ILE A 89 7.54 -0.57 1.89
C ILE A 89 8.61 -1.51 1.30
N LEU A 90 8.74 -1.56 -0.03
CA LEU A 90 9.73 -2.41 -0.69
C LEU A 90 11.15 -2.05 -0.27
N ASN A 91 11.48 -0.76 -0.32
CA ASN A 91 12.80 -0.26 0.06
C ASN A 91 13.09 -0.51 1.54
N LEU A 92 12.09 -0.35 2.41
CA LEU A 92 12.23 -0.60 3.84
C LEU A 92 12.55 -2.08 4.12
N ILE A 93 11.80 -3.01 3.51
CA ILE A 93 11.94 -4.45 3.79
C ILE A 93 13.20 -5.03 3.12
N GLN A 94 13.51 -4.64 1.89
CA GLN A 94 14.72 -5.12 1.21
C GLN A 94 15.99 -4.45 1.75
N GLY A 95 15.89 -3.18 2.17
CA GLY A 95 16.99 -2.42 2.75
C GLY A 95 17.34 -2.83 4.19
N ALA A 96 16.38 -3.34 4.97
CA ALA A 96 16.61 -3.84 6.33
C ALA A 96 17.45 -5.14 6.39
N GLY A 97 17.78 -5.74 5.23
CA GLY A 97 18.61 -6.94 5.12
C GLY A 97 20.08 -6.68 4.76
N LYS A 98 20.56 -5.43 4.86
CA LYS A 98 21.98 -5.07 4.70
C LYS A 98 22.58 -4.55 5.99
#